data_AF-A5DMR3-F1
#
_entry.id   AF-A5DMR3-F1
#
_cell.length_a   1.000
_cell.length_b   1.000
_cell.length_c   1.000
_cell.angle_alpha   90.00
_cell.angle_beta   90.00
_cell.angle_gamma   90.00
#
_symmetry.space_group_name_H-M   'P 1'
#
loop_
_entity.id
_entity.type
_entity.pdbx_description
1 polymer ?
#
loop_
_entity_poly.entity_id
_entity_poly.type
_entity_poly.pdbx_seq_one_letter_code
_entity_poly.pdbx_strand_id
1 'polypeptide(L)'
;MLVGLFEAGIIPCINVYLSMLYTKKEVAKRCAAVYSAGAVSGAFGGLLAYGLTKINTDKWSGWQFLFAVEGGLTILAAPVIMFLLPRNAREAWWLNKEERKVLTTRLATYSDFHQDEKFMWSEVARGLMDINTVLVCRYQFCVDVTLFGISTFLPSIILGMGLRFV
;
A
#
# COMPACT_ATOMS: atom_id res chain seq x y z
N MET A 1 14.12 -11.28 -1.34
CA MET A 1 14.16 -10.59 -2.64
C MET A 1 12.86 -10.72 -3.43
N LEU A 2 12.29 -11.92 -3.61
CA LEU A 2 11.02 -12.08 -4.34
C LEU A 2 9.83 -11.38 -3.66
N VAL A 3 9.71 -11.45 -2.33
CA VAL A 3 8.62 -10.79 -1.58
C VAL A 3 8.58 -9.28 -1.83
N GLY A 4 9.72 -8.60 -1.70
CA GLY A 4 9.80 -7.16 -1.94
C GLY A 4 9.47 -6.74 -3.38
N LEU A 5 9.74 -7.60 -4.37
CA LEU A 5 9.34 -7.36 -5.76
C LEU A 5 7.80 -7.33 -5.90
N PHE A 6 7.10 -8.27 -5.24
CA PHE A 6 5.64 -8.33 -5.28
C PHE A 6 4.98 -7.23 -4.44
N GLU A 7 5.58 -6.85 -3.31
CA GLU A 7 5.03 -5.80 -2.43
C GLU A 7 5.20 -4.39 -2.98
N ALA A 8 6.28 -4.13 -3.72
CA ALA A 8 6.57 -2.79 -4.25
C ALA A 8 5.44 -2.23 -5.14
N GLY A 9 4.67 -3.08 -5.80
CA GLY A 9 3.55 -2.68 -6.65
C GLY A 9 2.26 -2.33 -5.91
N ILE A 10 2.10 -2.73 -4.64
CA ILE A 10 0.79 -2.67 -3.96
C ILE A 10 0.32 -1.23 -3.76
N ILE A 11 1.15 -0.39 -3.14
CA ILE A 11 0.82 1.01 -2.84
C ILE A 11 0.55 1.83 -4.12
N PRO A 12 1.39 1.81 -5.17
CA PRO A 12 1.10 2.55 -6.39
C PRO A 12 -0.17 2.03 -7.10
N CYS A 13 -0.41 0.71 -7.11
CA CYS A 13 -1.65 0.16 -7.66
C CYS A 13 -2.90 0.67 -6.92
N ILE A 14 -2.87 0.70 -5.59
CA ILE A 14 -4.00 1.22 -4.78
C ILE A 14 -4.23 2.71 -5.07
N ASN A 15 -3.17 3.51 -5.13
CA ASN A 15 -3.29 4.96 -5.37
C ASN A 15 -3.83 5.26 -6.78
N VAL A 16 -3.38 4.52 -7.81
CA VAL A 16 -3.92 4.64 -9.17
C VAL A 16 -5.39 4.21 -9.20
N TYR A 17 -5.73 3.09 -8.58
CA TYR A 17 -7.11 2.61 -8.50
C TYR A 17 -8.05 3.61 -7.81
N LEU A 18 -7.62 4.21 -6.69
CA LEU A 18 -8.38 5.26 -6.01
C LEU A 18 -8.53 6.51 -6.88
N SER A 19 -7.49 6.87 -7.64
CA SER A 19 -7.52 8.03 -8.53
C SER A 19 -8.48 7.84 -9.72
N MET A 20 -8.75 6.58 -10.12
CA MET A 20 -9.75 6.27 -11.15
C MET A 20 -11.20 6.36 -10.66
N LEU A 21 -11.44 6.21 -9.34
CA LEU A 21 -12.79 6.17 -8.76
C LEU A 21 -13.20 7.45 -8.05
N TYR A 22 -12.24 8.27 -7.60
CA TYR A 22 -12.50 9.44 -6.74
C TYR A 22 -11.90 10.73 -7.31
N THR A 23 -12.46 11.87 -6.92
CA THR A 23 -11.93 13.19 -7.33
C THR A 23 -10.65 13.55 -6.56
N LYS A 24 -9.81 14.44 -7.12
CA LYS A 24 -8.52 14.88 -6.50
C LYS A 24 -8.66 15.30 -5.02
N LYS A 25 -9.79 15.93 -4.65
CA LYS A 25 -10.07 16.36 -3.26
C LYS A 25 -10.42 15.20 -2.32
N GLU A 26 -11.03 14.13 -2.84
CA GLU A 26 -11.47 12.98 -2.05
C GLU A 26 -10.38 11.91 -1.93
N VAL A 27 -9.54 11.76 -2.97
CA VAL A 27 -8.43 10.81 -3.00
C VAL A 27 -7.52 11.00 -1.79
N ALA A 28 -7.15 12.25 -1.44
CA ALA A 28 -6.28 12.52 -0.29
C ALA A 28 -6.82 11.92 1.02
N LYS A 29 -8.13 12.07 1.30
CA LYS A 29 -8.77 11.49 2.50
C LYS A 29 -8.79 9.96 2.45
N ARG A 30 -9.01 9.37 1.28
CA ARG A 30 -9.03 7.92 1.10
C ARG A 30 -7.63 7.30 1.23
N CYS A 31 -6.61 7.93 0.64
CA CYS A 31 -5.23 7.55 0.82
C CYS A 31 -4.83 7.62 2.30
N ALA A 32 -5.16 8.71 3.01
CA ALA A 32 -4.88 8.82 4.45
C ALA A 32 -5.49 7.69 5.28
N ALA A 33 -6.72 7.25 4.93
CA ALA A 33 -7.36 6.11 5.57
C ALA A 33 -6.62 4.78 5.29
N VAL A 34 -6.16 4.57 4.05
CA VAL A 34 -5.34 3.38 3.68
C VAL A 34 -4.01 3.37 4.44
N TYR A 35 -3.30 4.50 4.48
CA TYR A 35 -2.04 4.60 5.22
C TYR A 35 -2.24 4.39 6.72
N SER A 36 -3.35 4.90 7.29
CA SER A 36 -3.70 4.69 8.69
C SER A 36 -4.00 3.21 8.98
N ALA A 37 -4.72 2.53 8.10
CA ALA A 37 -4.94 1.09 8.20
C ALA A 37 -3.62 0.30 8.13
N GLY A 38 -2.68 0.74 7.29
CA GLY A 38 -1.32 0.18 7.24
C GLY A 38 -0.57 0.32 8.56
N ALA A 39 -0.62 1.50 9.18
CA ALA A 39 0.00 1.72 10.50
C ALA A 39 -0.61 0.84 11.60
N VAL A 40 -1.94 0.72 11.61
CA VAL A 40 -2.66 -0.17 12.53
C VAL A 40 -2.25 -1.63 12.29
N SER A 41 -2.21 -2.06 11.03
CA SER A 41 -1.75 -3.40 10.65
C SER A 41 -0.32 -3.66 11.12
N GLY A 42 0.58 -2.67 11.03
CA GLY A 42 1.96 -2.79 11.54
C GLY A 42 2.02 -3.03 13.05
N ALA A 43 1.17 -2.35 13.82
CA ALA A 43 1.08 -2.56 15.27
C ALA A 43 0.61 -3.98 15.63
N PHE A 44 -0.39 -4.51 14.91
CA PHE A 44 -0.86 -5.89 15.10
C PHE A 44 0.11 -6.94 14.54
N GLY A 45 0.80 -6.64 13.44
CA GLY A 45 1.82 -7.51 12.83
C GLY A 45 2.98 -7.76 13.78
N GLY A 46 3.44 -6.73 14.49
CA GLY A 46 4.47 -6.89 15.53
C GLY A 46 4.02 -7.78 16.69
N LEU A 47 2.77 -7.64 17.13
CA LEU A 47 2.19 -8.49 18.18
C LEU A 47 2.05 -9.95 17.73
N LEU A 48 1.58 -10.18 16.50
CA LEU A 48 1.48 -11.50 15.90
C LEU A 48 2.87 -12.14 15.73
N ALA A 49 3.86 -11.38 15.28
CA ALA A 49 5.24 -11.84 15.16
C ALA A 49 5.81 -12.27 16.53
N TYR A 50 5.57 -11.48 17.59
CA TYR A 50 5.99 -11.86 18.94
C TYR A 50 5.32 -13.16 19.43
N GLY A 51 4.00 -13.31 19.19
CA GLY A 51 3.27 -14.51 19.59
C GLY A 51 3.70 -15.77 18.84
N LEU A 52 3.94 -15.67 17.53
CA LEU A 52 4.30 -16.80 16.68
C LEU A 52 5.77 -17.21 16.81
N THR A 53 6.67 -16.26 17.09
CA THR A 53 8.10 -16.58 17.33
C THR A 53 8.35 -17.30 18.64
N LYS A 54 7.41 -17.24 19.60
CA LYS A 54 7.44 -18.04 20.84
C LYS A 54 7.06 -19.51 20.61
N ILE A 55 6.42 -19.84 19.49
CA ILE A 55 6.02 -21.19 19.15
C ILE A 55 7.14 -21.82 18.33
N ASN A 56 7.99 -22.62 18.99
CA ASN A 56 8.99 -23.46 18.34
C ASN A 56 8.58 -24.93 18.47
N THR A 57 8.59 -25.65 17.36
CA THR A 57 8.41 -27.10 17.30
C THR A 57 9.69 -27.71 16.71
N ASP A 58 10.02 -28.95 17.04
CA ASP A 58 11.26 -29.62 16.57
C ASP A 58 11.45 -29.65 15.05
N LYS A 59 10.37 -29.47 14.27
CA LYS A 59 10.40 -29.46 12.80
C LYS A 59 10.38 -28.06 12.16
N TRP A 60 9.87 -27.05 12.85
CA TRP A 60 9.58 -25.73 12.27
C TRP A 60 9.99 -24.63 13.24
N SER A 61 10.75 -23.68 12.72
CA SER A 61 11.18 -22.50 13.47
C SER A 61 10.09 -21.42 13.43
N GLY A 62 9.94 -20.64 14.50
CA GLY A 62 8.83 -19.67 14.64
C GLY A 62 8.68 -18.66 13.48
N TRP A 63 9.77 -18.31 12.79
CA TRP A 63 9.71 -17.44 11.60
C TRP A 63 9.04 -18.12 10.39
N GLN A 64 9.12 -19.45 10.26
CA GLN A 64 8.47 -20.20 9.19
C GLN A 64 6.95 -20.27 9.41
N PHE A 65 6.52 -20.42 10.66
CA PHE A 65 5.12 -20.34 11.03
C PHE A 65 4.52 -18.96 10.75
N LEU A 66 5.28 -17.89 11.01
CA LEU A 66 4.88 -16.53 10.68
C LEU A 66 4.55 -16.39 9.19
N PHE A 67 5.48 -16.76 8.30
CA PHE A 67 5.25 -16.69 6.85
C PHE A 67 4.13 -17.60 6.36
N ALA A 68 3.97 -18.79 6.95
CA ALA A 68 2.91 -19.72 6.55
C ALA A 68 1.51 -19.18 6.88
N VAL A 69 1.35 -18.58 8.08
CA VAL A 69 0.08 -17.99 8.50
C VAL A 69 -0.22 -16.72 7.71
N GLU A 70 0.74 -15.83 7.60
CA GLU A 70 0.58 -14.55 6.89
C GLU A 70 0.31 -14.77 5.40
N GLY A 71 1.14 -15.59 4.74
CA GLY A 71 0.94 -15.94 3.33
C GLY A 71 -0.36 -16.70 3.08
N GLY A 72 -0.77 -17.58 4.00
CA GLY A 72 -2.05 -18.27 3.94
C GLY A 72 -3.24 -17.32 3.98
N LEU A 73 -3.22 -16.33 4.89
CA LEU A 73 -4.24 -15.29 4.96
C LEU A 73 -4.29 -14.45 3.69
N THR A 74 -3.14 -14.10 3.10
CA THR A 74 -3.09 -13.35 1.83
C THR A 74 -3.70 -14.15 0.67
N ILE A 75 -3.40 -15.44 0.57
CA ILE A 75 -3.94 -16.32 -0.48
C ILE A 75 -5.47 -16.42 -0.36
N LEU A 76 -6.02 -16.47 0.85
CA LEU A 76 -7.47 -16.49 1.08
C LEU A 76 -8.12 -15.13 0.80
N ALA A 77 -7.45 -14.03 1.13
CA ALA A 77 -7.97 -12.69 0.90
C ALA A 77 -7.99 -12.30 -0.59
N ALA A 78 -7.03 -12.77 -1.38
CA ALA A 78 -6.90 -12.45 -2.80
C ALA A 78 -8.19 -12.71 -3.64
N PRO A 79 -8.83 -13.89 -3.61
CA PRO A 79 -10.07 -14.12 -4.35
C PRO A 79 -11.22 -13.28 -3.81
N VAL A 80 -11.31 -13.06 -2.49
CA VAL A 80 -12.35 -12.22 -1.89
C VAL A 80 -12.25 -10.79 -2.45
N ILE A 81 -11.05 -10.22 -2.48
CA ILE A 81 -10.80 -8.90 -3.06
C ILE A 81 -11.13 -8.89 -4.55
N MET A 82 -10.75 -9.93 -5.30
CA MET A 82 -11.04 -10.03 -6.73
C MET A 82 -12.54 -9.99 -7.05
N PHE A 83 -13.39 -10.59 -6.20
CA PHE A 83 -14.84 -10.52 -6.37
C PHE A 83 -15.46 -9.24 -5.82
N LEU A 84 -14.88 -8.67 -4.76
CA LEU A 84 -15.40 -7.48 -4.10
C LEU A 84 -15.04 -6.18 -4.84
N LEU A 85 -13.88 -6.11 -5.50
CA LEU A 85 -13.38 -4.90 -6.13
C LEU A 85 -13.91 -4.78 -7.57
N PRO A 86 -14.73 -3.77 -7.90
CA PRO A 86 -15.19 -3.56 -9.27
C PRO A 86 -14.06 -3.06 -10.16
N ARG A 87 -14.00 -3.56 -11.40
CA ARG A 87 -12.94 -3.18 -12.34
C ARG A 87 -13.00 -1.71 -12.76
N ASN A 88 -14.19 -1.11 -12.73
CA ASN A 88 -14.45 0.25 -13.17
C ASN A 88 -15.49 0.94 -12.28
N ALA A 89 -15.45 2.28 -12.21
CA ALA A 89 -16.52 3.09 -11.60
C ALA A 89 -17.91 2.77 -12.22
N ARG A 90 -17.92 2.37 -13.51
CA ARG A 90 -19.12 1.92 -14.24
C ARG A 90 -19.61 0.51 -13.89
N GLU A 91 -18.80 -0.31 -13.24
CA GLU A 91 -19.14 -1.68 -12.87
C GLU A 91 -19.27 -1.87 -11.35
N ALA A 92 -19.20 -0.77 -10.59
CA ALA A 92 -19.35 -0.81 -9.15
C ALA A 92 -20.71 -1.39 -8.75
N TRP A 93 -20.70 -2.64 -8.27
CA TRP A 93 -21.88 -3.43 -7.94
C TRP A 93 -22.62 -2.88 -6.71
N TRP A 94 -21.95 -2.07 -5.88
CA TRP A 94 -22.54 -1.39 -4.73
C TRP A 94 -23.27 -0.07 -5.09
N LEU A 95 -23.21 0.40 -6.34
CA LEU A 95 -23.87 1.63 -6.79
C LEU A 95 -25.11 1.37 -7.62
N ASN A 96 -26.15 2.16 -7.35
CA ASN A 96 -27.36 2.16 -8.16
C ASN A 96 -27.12 2.85 -9.53
N LYS A 97 -27.98 2.59 -10.51
CA LYS A 97 -27.80 3.10 -11.90
C LYS A 97 -27.71 4.63 -11.96
N GLU A 98 -28.51 5.33 -11.16
CA GLU A 98 -28.52 6.80 -11.09
C GLU A 98 -27.24 7.34 -10.44
N GLU A 99 -26.82 6.76 -9.32
CA GLU A 99 -25.60 7.18 -8.62
C GLU A 99 -24.35 6.95 -9.48
N ARG A 100 -24.34 5.85 -10.23
CA ARG A 100 -23.29 5.54 -11.20
C ARG A 100 -23.21 6.59 -12.31
N LYS A 101 -24.35 7.03 -12.83
CA LYS A 101 -24.42 8.08 -13.86
C LYS A 101 -23.84 9.40 -13.31
N VAL A 102 -24.25 9.81 -12.11
CA VAL A 102 -23.74 10.99 -11.42
C VAL A 102 -22.22 10.90 -11.22
N LEU A 103 -21.71 9.75 -10.76
CA LEU A 103 -20.27 9.53 -10.59
C LEU A 103 -19.50 9.59 -11.90
N THR A 104 -20.01 8.97 -12.97
CA THR A 104 -19.34 9.03 -14.28
C THR A 104 -19.30 10.43 -14.85
N THR A 105 -20.38 11.21 -14.73
CA THR A 105 -20.41 12.61 -15.16
C THR A 105 -19.49 13.48 -14.31
N ARG A 106 -19.47 13.26 -12.99
CA ARG A 106 -18.58 13.97 -12.06
C ARG A 106 -17.12 13.67 -12.34
N LEU A 107 -16.76 12.40 -12.55
CA LEU A 107 -15.40 12.02 -12.92
C LEU A 107 -15.03 12.66 -14.27
N ALA A 108 -15.86 12.53 -15.31
CA ALA A 108 -15.60 13.16 -16.61
C ALA A 108 -15.45 14.70 -16.55
N THR A 109 -16.07 15.37 -15.58
CA THR A 109 -15.98 16.84 -15.41
C THR A 109 -14.72 17.27 -14.65
N TYR A 110 -14.21 16.45 -13.73
CA TYR A 110 -13.14 16.83 -12.79
C TYR A 110 -11.84 16.03 -12.94
N SER A 111 -11.86 14.93 -13.66
CA SER A 111 -10.69 14.11 -13.93
C SER A 111 -10.19 14.39 -15.33
N ASP A 112 -8.99 14.96 -15.45
CA ASP A 112 -8.23 14.95 -16.71
C ASP A 112 -7.94 13.51 -17.19
N PHE A 113 -8.16 12.51 -16.33
CA PHE A 113 -8.10 11.09 -16.66
C PHE A 113 -9.19 10.72 -17.67
N HIS A 114 -8.79 10.58 -18.93
CA HIS A 114 -9.62 9.99 -19.96
C HIS A 114 -9.48 8.47 -19.83
N GLN A 115 -10.55 7.79 -19.40
CA GLN A 115 -10.52 6.32 -19.20
C GLN A 115 -10.18 5.53 -20.47
N ASP A 116 -10.27 6.17 -21.65
CA ASP A 116 -9.98 5.59 -22.97
C ASP A 116 -8.60 6.00 -23.55
N GLU A 117 -7.72 6.63 -22.76
CA GLU A 117 -6.40 7.04 -23.23
C GLU A 117 -5.47 5.84 -23.38
N LYS A 118 -4.90 5.65 -24.58
CA LYS A 118 -3.98 4.55 -24.86
C LYS A 118 -2.68 4.76 -24.10
N PHE A 119 -2.21 3.72 -23.40
CA PHE A 119 -0.92 3.76 -22.71
C PHE A 119 0.21 4.05 -23.70
N MET A 120 0.91 5.18 -23.49
CA MET A 120 2.07 5.58 -24.29
C MET A 120 3.31 5.68 -23.41
N TRP A 121 4.39 5.02 -23.82
CA TRP A 121 5.69 5.08 -23.13
C TRP A 121 6.29 6.50 -23.10
N SER A 122 5.92 7.37 -24.06
CA SER A 122 6.31 8.77 -24.06
C SER A 122 5.78 9.55 -22.86
N GLU A 123 4.55 9.28 -22.42
CA GLU A 123 3.95 9.95 -21.26
C GLU A 123 4.59 9.48 -19.95
N VAL A 124 5.02 8.21 -19.88
CA VAL A 124 5.79 7.71 -18.73
C VAL A 124 7.12 8.44 -18.61
N ALA A 125 7.88 8.57 -19.70
CA ALA A 125 9.14 9.30 -19.71
C ALA A 125 8.94 10.79 -19.34
N ARG A 126 7.87 11.40 -19.86
CA ARG A 126 7.51 12.79 -19.55
C ARG A 126 7.14 12.98 -18.08
N GLY A 127 6.37 12.06 -17.51
CA GLY A 127 5.99 12.09 -16.10
C GLY A 127 7.19 11.88 -15.15
N LEU A 128 8.13 11.02 -15.52
CA LEU A 128 9.38 10.80 -14.77
C LEU A 128 10.31 12.02 -14.80
N MET A 129 10.29 12.79 -15.90
CA MET A 129 11.08 14.01 -16.04
C MET A 129 10.35 15.27 -15.55
N ASP A 130 9.10 15.15 -15.10
CA ASP A 130 8.37 16.30 -14.56
C ASP A 130 9.03 16.80 -13.26
N ILE A 131 9.19 18.12 -13.16
CA ILE A 131 9.91 18.75 -12.05
C ILE A 131 9.23 18.48 -10.71
N ASN A 132 7.89 18.42 -10.70
CA ASN A 132 7.13 18.12 -9.49
C ASN A 132 7.36 16.68 -9.04
N THR A 133 7.35 15.72 -9.97
CA THR A 133 7.65 14.31 -9.70
C THR A 133 9.06 14.16 -9.10
N VAL A 134 10.06 14.77 -9.73
CA VAL A 134 11.46 14.68 -9.26
C VAL A 134 11.63 15.34 -7.88
N LEU A 135 10.95 16.47 -7.62
CA LEU A 135 10.96 17.11 -6.31
C LEU A 135 10.32 16.24 -5.23
N VAL A 136 9.16 15.65 -5.50
CA VAL A 136 8.47 14.73 -4.58
C VAL A 136 9.32 13.49 -4.32
N CYS A 137 9.95 12.90 -5.34
CA CYS A 137 10.85 11.76 -5.17
C CYS A 137 12.04 12.09 -4.26
N ARG A 138 12.68 13.25 -4.45
CA ARG A 138 13.81 13.68 -3.60
C ARG A 138 13.37 13.91 -2.15
N TYR A 139 12.23 14.59 -1.96
CA TYR A 139 11.65 14.79 -0.64
C TYR A 139 11.37 13.45 0.05
N GLN A 140 10.69 12.54 -0.64
CA GLN A 140 10.34 11.22 -0.12
C GLN A 140 11.58 10.40 0.25
N PHE A 141 12.63 10.43 -0.57
CA PHE A 141 13.89 9.77 -0.27
C PHE A 141 14.52 10.25 1.05
N CYS A 142 14.52 11.57 1.32
CA CYS A 142 15.03 12.11 2.58
C CYS A 142 14.20 11.65 3.79
N VAL A 143 12.87 11.58 3.63
CA VAL A 143 11.97 11.08 4.68
C VAL A 143 12.25 9.61 4.98
N ASP A 144 12.33 8.77 3.96
CA ASP A 144 12.55 7.32 4.12
C ASP A 144 13.93 7.01 4.70
N VAL A 145 14.98 7.72 4.28
CA VAL A 145 16.33 7.58 4.87
C VAL A 145 16.31 7.85 6.36
N THR A 146 15.59 8.89 6.79
CA THR A 146 15.48 9.24 8.22
C THR A 146 14.68 8.18 8.98
N LEU A 147 13.56 7.73 8.42
CA LEU A 147 12.67 6.75 9.05
C LEU A 147 13.35 5.39 9.24
N PHE A 148 13.91 4.83 8.17
CA PHE A 148 14.60 3.53 8.22
C PHE A 148 15.91 3.61 8.98
N GLY A 149 16.60 4.75 8.95
CA GLY A 149 17.78 5.00 9.77
C GLY A 149 17.48 4.85 11.25
N ILE A 150 16.46 5.55 11.75
CA ILE A 150 16.05 5.43 13.16
C ILE A 150 15.65 3.99 13.46
N SER A 151 14.76 3.39 12.67
CA SER A 151 14.27 2.03 12.96
C SER A 151 15.36 0.95 12.98
N THR A 152 16.38 1.07 12.12
CA THR A 152 17.45 0.06 12.01
C THR A 152 18.48 0.21 13.12
N PHE A 153 18.84 1.45 13.48
CA PHE A 153 19.84 1.72 14.51
C PHE A 153 19.26 1.84 15.92
N LEU A 154 17.93 1.89 16.07
CA LEU A 154 17.28 1.99 17.38
C LEU A 154 17.78 0.93 18.38
N PRO A 155 17.89 -0.38 18.02
CA PRO A 155 18.44 -1.37 18.95
C PRO A 155 19.89 -1.09 19.33
N SER A 156 20.73 -0.69 18.37
CA SER A 156 22.14 -0.36 18.61
C SER A 156 22.32 0.87 19.51
N ILE A 157 21.47 1.89 19.33
CA ILE A 157 21.46 3.09 20.18
C ILE A 157 21.09 2.71 21.62
N ILE A 158 20.03 1.91 21.81
CA ILE A 158 19.58 1.49 23.14
C ILE A 158 20.66 0.65 23.84
N LEU A 159 21.35 -0.24 23.11
CA LEU A 159 22.49 -0.99 23.64
C LEU A 159 23.67 -0.09 24.01
N GLY A 160 23.95 0.94 23.21
CA GLY A 160 24.98 1.96 23.50
C GLY A 160 24.66 2.82 24.72
N MET A 161 23.38 2.98 25.07
CA MET A 161 22.93 3.68 26.28
C MET A 161 22.99 2.82 27.56
N GLY A 162 23.49 1.58 27.48
CA GLY A 162 23.69 0.70 28.64
C GLY A 162 22.46 -0.09 29.10
N LEU A 163 21.34 -0.01 28.37
CA LEU A 163 20.15 -0.83 28.61
C LEU A 163 20.36 -2.23 28.02
N ARG A 164 20.90 -3.15 28.85
CA ARG A 164 20.96 -4.59 28.53
C ARG A 164 19.57 -5.21 28.74
N PHE A 165 18.92 -5.60 27.65
CA PHE A 165 17.79 -6.53 27.73
C PHE A 165 18.37 -7.94 27.99
N VAL A 166 18.08 -8.46 29.20
CA VAL A 166 18.23 -9.88 29.55
C VAL A 166 17.15 -10.69 28.85
#